data_AF-A0A7S0Q1T4-F1
#
_entry.id   AF-A0A7S0Q1T4-F1
#
_cell.length_a   1.000
_cell.length_b   1.000
_cell.length_c   1.000
_cell.angle_alpha   90.00
_cell.angle_beta   90.00
_cell.angle_gamma   90.00
#
_symmetry.space_group_name_H-M   'P 1'
#
loop_
_entity.id
_entity.type
_entity.pdbx_description
1 polymer ?
#
loop_
_entity_poly.entity_id
_entity_poly.type
_entity_poly.pdbx_seq_one_letter_code
_entity_poly.pdbx_strand_id
1 'polypeptide(L)'
;EKMASALTRLLSTSVSSGAPLRSIVLDLRDNPGGLLDAAVAVSQQLVAQGTPIVSTSGRVYGEGASLTYTSAQPPLVPEQVKIVMLVNGNTASAAEIVTGVVQDTDRGVVVGKRTFGKGLVQI
;
A
#
# COMPACT_ATOMS: atom_id res chain seq x y z
N GLU A 1 4.16 7.52 6.46
CA GLU A 1 4.47 8.93 6.15
C GLU A 1 5.52 9.12 5.06
N LYS A 2 6.78 8.68 5.22
CA LYS A 2 7.85 8.94 4.21
C LYS A 2 7.52 8.49 2.78
N MET A 3 6.94 7.31 2.61
CA MET A 3 6.59 6.76 1.27
C MET A 3 5.46 7.55 0.59
N ALA A 4 4.38 7.87 1.31
CA ALA A 4 3.26 8.65 0.79
C ALA A 4 3.72 10.03 0.29
N SER A 5 4.56 10.73 1.06
CA SER A 5 5.14 12.00 0.63
C SER A 5 6.15 11.86 -0.52
N ALA A 6 6.79 10.70 -0.67
CA ALA A 6 7.69 10.43 -1.79
C ALA A 6 6.92 10.24 -3.11
N LEU A 7 5.77 9.55 -3.07
CA LEU A 7 4.88 9.40 -4.23
C LEU A 7 4.37 10.77 -4.72
N THR A 8 3.94 11.64 -3.80
CA THR A 8 3.54 13.01 -4.14
C THR A 8 4.66 13.78 -4.81
N ARG A 9 5.88 13.72 -4.25
CA ARG A 9 7.05 14.38 -4.83
C ARG A 9 7.36 13.86 -6.22
N LEU A 10 7.40 12.55 -6.40
CA LEU A 10 7.72 11.91 -7.67
C LEU A 10 6.72 12.32 -8.78
N LEU A 11 5.43 12.38 -8.46
CA LEU A 11 4.41 12.85 -9.39
C LEU A 11 4.55 14.35 -9.71
N SER A 12 4.79 15.18 -8.69
CA SER A 12 5.01 16.63 -8.92
C SER A 12 6.22 16.90 -9.82
N THR A 13 7.32 16.15 -9.65
CA THR A 13 8.52 16.26 -10.49
C THR A 13 8.26 15.81 -11.93
N SER A 14 7.46 14.76 -12.12
CA SER A 14 7.05 14.31 -13.45
C SER A 14 6.23 15.39 -14.18
N VAL A 15 5.28 16.02 -13.48
CA VAL A 15 4.50 17.13 -14.04
C VAL A 15 5.39 18.32 -14.39
N SER A 16 6.27 18.75 -13.47
CA SER A 16 7.12 19.93 -13.69
C SER A 16 8.18 19.73 -14.77
N SER A 17 8.64 18.50 -14.98
CA SER A 17 9.64 18.17 -16.01
C SER A 17 9.02 17.99 -17.41
N GLY A 18 7.69 17.96 -17.53
CA GLY A 18 6.99 17.64 -18.78
C GLY A 18 7.18 16.19 -19.24
N ALA A 19 7.83 15.35 -18.43
CA ALA A 19 8.07 13.94 -18.73
C ALA A 19 7.04 13.09 -17.96
N PRO A 20 6.03 12.51 -18.64
CA PRO A 20 4.98 11.77 -17.97
C PRO A 20 5.53 10.49 -17.31
N LEU A 21 5.17 10.29 -16.04
CA LEU A 21 5.50 9.10 -15.30
C LEU A 21 4.77 7.89 -15.89
N ARG A 22 5.53 6.89 -16.35
CA ARG A 22 4.95 5.68 -16.97
C ARG A 22 4.84 4.50 -16.01
N SER A 23 5.79 4.41 -15.08
CA SER A 23 5.92 3.24 -14.20
C SER A 23 6.55 3.63 -12.87
N ILE A 24 6.21 2.89 -11.81
CA ILE A 24 6.81 2.98 -10.47
C ILE A 24 7.25 1.58 -10.06
N VAL A 25 8.48 1.50 -9.53
CA VAL A 25 8.96 0.32 -8.80
C VAL A 25 9.04 0.69 -7.33
N LEU A 26 8.27 0.00 -6.49
CA LEU A 26 8.30 0.14 -5.04
C LEU A 26 9.12 -1.02 -4.46
N ASP A 27 10.31 -0.71 -3.98
CA ASP A 27 11.15 -1.70 -3.29
C ASP A 27 10.74 -1.79 -1.81
N LEU A 28 10.11 -2.90 -1.46
CA LEU A 28 9.66 -3.23 -0.10
C LEU A 28 10.44 -4.40 0.49
N ARG A 29 11.55 -4.81 -0.16
CA ARG A 29 12.47 -5.80 0.40
C ARG A 29 13.04 -5.26 1.71
N ASP A 30 13.16 -6.15 2.69
CA ASP A 30 13.68 -5.83 4.02
C ASP A 30 12.91 -4.75 4.78
N ASN A 31 11.66 -4.49 4.38
CA ASN A 31 10.75 -3.60 5.08
C ASN A 31 9.92 -4.38 6.11
N PRO A 32 10.20 -4.26 7.43
CA PRO A 32 9.50 -5.02 8.47
C PRO A 32 8.07 -4.49 8.74
N GLY A 33 7.63 -3.47 8.00
CA GLY A 33 6.36 -2.80 8.15
C GLY A 33 6.51 -1.49 8.92
N GLY A 34 5.56 -1.22 9.82
CA GLY A 34 5.42 0.06 10.48
C GLY A 34 3.99 0.27 10.93
N LEU A 35 3.54 1.53 10.92
CA LEU A 35 2.21 1.91 11.40
C LEU A 35 1.11 1.49 10.40
N LEU A 36 -0.01 1.02 10.93
CA LEU A 36 -1.23 0.68 10.16
C LEU A 36 -1.70 1.89 9.34
N ASP A 37 -1.82 3.06 9.97
CA ASP A 37 -2.27 4.28 9.31
C ASP A 37 -1.35 4.69 8.16
N ALA A 38 -0.05 4.42 8.27
CA ALA A 38 0.89 4.66 7.19
C ALA A 38 0.67 3.71 6.00
N ALA A 39 0.34 2.44 6.25
CA ALA A 39 -0.03 1.50 5.19
C ALA A 39 -1.34 1.92 4.51
N VAL A 40 -2.34 2.35 5.29
CA VAL A 40 -3.61 2.86 4.75
C VAL A 40 -3.39 4.09 3.87
N ALA A 41 -2.62 5.07 4.37
CA ALA A 41 -2.31 6.29 3.63
C ALA A 41 -1.56 6.02 2.32
N VAL A 42 -0.62 5.06 2.30
CA VAL A 42 0.08 4.67 1.07
C VAL A 42 -0.88 3.94 0.13
N SER A 43 -1.65 2.97 0.63
CA SER A 43 -2.54 2.14 -0.21
C SER A 43 -3.60 2.98 -0.91
N GLN A 44 -4.23 3.93 -0.21
CA GLN A 44 -5.19 4.88 -0.77
C GLN A 44 -4.62 5.66 -1.96
N GLN A 45 -3.33 6.00 -1.97
CA GLN A 45 -2.73 6.73 -3.09
C GLN A 45 -2.60 5.88 -4.36
N LEU A 46 -2.71 4.56 -4.25
CA LEU A 46 -2.50 3.61 -5.34
C LEU A 46 -3.81 3.10 -5.93
N VAL A 47 -4.87 2.96 -5.13
CA VAL A 47 -6.12 2.30 -5.53
C VAL A 47 -7.32 3.26 -5.62
N ALA A 48 -8.35 2.83 -6.33
CA ALA A 48 -9.58 3.59 -6.51
C ALA A 48 -10.21 4.01 -5.16
N GLN A 49 -10.95 5.11 -5.18
CA GLN A 49 -11.77 5.51 -4.04
C GLN A 49 -12.82 4.42 -3.75
N GLY A 50 -13.06 4.15 -2.48
CA GLY A 50 -14.01 3.13 -2.04
C GLY A 50 -13.43 1.71 -1.96
N THR A 51 -12.18 1.50 -2.37
CA THR A 51 -11.52 0.20 -2.25
C THR A 51 -11.22 -0.16 -0.79
N PRO A 52 -11.66 -1.33 -0.29
CA PRO A 52 -11.25 -1.84 1.02
C PRO A 52 -9.73 -2.08 1.05
N ILE A 53 -9.07 -1.61 2.10
CA ILE A 53 -7.61 -1.69 2.24
C ILE A 53 -7.23 -2.79 3.22
N VAL A 54 -7.77 -2.75 4.43
CA VAL A 54 -7.46 -3.73 5.47
C VAL A 54 -8.61 -3.79 6.46
N SER A 55 -8.90 -4.99 6.95
CA SER A 55 -9.82 -5.21 8.06
C SER A 55 -9.05 -5.73 9.26
N THR A 56 -9.38 -5.20 10.43
CA THR A 56 -8.82 -5.62 11.70
C THR A 56 -9.94 -6.19 12.56
N SER A 57 -9.74 -7.40 13.07
CA SER A 57 -10.71 -8.08 13.92
C SER A 57 -10.07 -8.34 15.28
N GLY A 58 -10.82 -8.09 16.36
CA GLY A 58 -10.27 -8.19 17.70
C GLY A 58 -11.30 -7.88 18.77
N ARG A 59 -11.09 -8.40 19.97
CA ARG A 59 -12.02 -8.27 21.11
C ARG A 59 -12.32 -6.82 21.49
N VAL A 60 -11.40 -5.90 21.22
CA VAL A 60 -11.56 -4.47 21.48
C VAL A 60 -12.76 -3.86 20.73
N TYR A 61 -13.15 -4.45 19.60
CA TYR A 61 -14.29 -3.98 18.81
C TYR A 61 -15.62 -4.63 19.22
N GLY A 62 -15.60 -5.59 20.14
CA GLY A 62 -16.72 -6.49 20.44
C GLY A 62 -16.55 -7.86 19.81
N GLU A 63 -17.22 -8.87 20.36
CA GLU A 63 -17.14 -10.25 19.86
C GLU A 63 -17.67 -10.32 18.42
N GLY A 64 -16.84 -10.83 17.50
CA GLY A 64 -17.18 -10.91 16.07
C GLY A 64 -17.13 -9.58 15.29
N ALA A 65 -16.77 -8.47 15.92
CA ALA A 65 -16.68 -7.17 15.26
C ALA A 65 -15.32 -6.96 14.57
N SER A 66 -15.35 -6.22 13.47
CA SER A 66 -14.17 -5.83 12.69
C SER A 66 -14.22 -4.36 12.28
N LEU A 67 -13.07 -3.70 12.26
CA LEU A 67 -12.91 -2.37 11.70
C LEU A 67 -12.25 -2.49 10.32
N THR A 68 -12.95 -2.01 9.29
CA THR A 68 -12.44 -1.95 7.91
C THR A 68 -12.01 -0.54 7.54
N TYR A 69 -10.79 -0.42 7.05
CA TYR A 69 -10.26 0.80 6.45
C TYR A 69 -10.50 0.78 4.95
N THR A 70 -11.06 1.86 4.41
CA THR A 70 -11.42 1.99 3.00
C THR A 70 -10.78 3.24 2.43
N SER A 71 -10.31 3.18 1.17
CA SER A 71 -9.77 4.34 0.47
C SER A 71 -10.82 5.46 0.39
N ALA A 72 -10.51 6.62 0.96
CA ALA A 72 -11.49 7.72 1.08
C ALA A 72 -11.39 8.77 -0.04
N GLN A 73 -10.38 8.69 -0.91
CA GLN A 73 -10.06 9.73 -1.89
C GLN A 73 -9.69 9.08 -3.23
N PRO A 74 -9.82 9.79 -4.36
CA PRO A 74 -9.29 9.33 -5.63
C PRO A 74 -7.78 9.02 -5.54
N PRO A 75 -7.27 8.02 -6.29
CA PRO A 75 -5.87 7.66 -6.25
C PRO A 75 -5.00 8.82 -6.72
N LEU A 76 -3.90 9.03 -6.01
CA LEU A 76 -2.89 10.01 -6.39
C LEU A 76 -2.10 9.52 -7.62
N VAL A 77 -1.81 8.22 -7.70
CA VAL A 77 -1.11 7.60 -8.83
C VAL A 77 -2.11 7.21 -9.92
N PRO A 78 -2.07 7.81 -11.12
CA PRO A 78 -3.01 7.51 -12.19
C PRO A 78 -2.98 6.03 -12.59
N GLU A 79 -4.13 5.48 -12.98
CA GLU A 79 -4.27 4.06 -13.32
C GLU A 79 -3.37 3.61 -14.48
N GLN A 80 -3.03 4.52 -15.40
CA GLN A 80 -2.14 4.23 -16.54
C GLN A 80 -0.67 4.04 -16.11
N VAL A 81 -0.31 4.50 -14.91
CA VAL A 81 1.02 4.30 -14.33
C VAL A 81 1.12 2.88 -13.82
N LYS A 82 2.04 2.11 -14.41
CA LYS A 82 2.28 0.71 -14.05
C LYS A 82 3.01 0.62 -12.71
N ILE A 83 2.55 -0.24 -11.81
CA ILE A 83 3.18 -0.45 -10.49
C ILE A 83 3.79 -1.85 -10.43
N VAL A 84 5.04 -1.92 -10.00
CA VAL A 84 5.73 -3.15 -9.63
C VAL A 84 6.18 -3.04 -8.19
N MET A 85 5.96 -4.07 -7.39
CA MET A 85 6.43 -4.14 -6.00
C MET A 85 7.47 -5.24 -5.86
N LEU A 86 8.63 -4.90 -5.30
CA LEU A 86 9.68 -5.87 -5.00
C LEU A 86 9.58 -6.30 -3.53
N VAL A 87 9.51 -7.60 -3.28
CA VAL A 87 9.34 -8.16 -1.92
C VAL A 87 10.30 -9.31 -1.63
N ASN A 88 10.55 -9.56 -0.35
CA ASN A 88 11.31 -10.73 0.10
C ASN A 88 10.75 -11.28 1.43
N GLY A 89 11.40 -12.30 1.99
CA GLY A 89 10.98 -12.92 3.26
C GLY A 89 11.05 -12.00 4.48
N ASN A 90 11.66 -10.81 4.35
CA ASN A 90 11.73 -9.79 5.40
C ASN A 90 10.68 -8.68 5.21
N THR A 91 9.90 -8.71 4.11
CA THR A 91 8.74 -7.83 3.93
C THR A 91 7.62 -8.29 4.87
N ALA A 92 7.19 -7.45 5.80
CA ALA A 92 6.24 -7.83 6.85
C ALA A 92 5.17 -6.77 7.18
N SER A 93 4.07 -7.21 7.79
CA SER A 93 3.09 -6.35 8.48
C SER A 93 2.53 -5.22 7.61
N ALA A 94 2.72 -3.95 7.97
CA ALA A 94 2.24 -2.81 7.20
C ALA A 94 2.71 -2.83 5.73
N ALA A 95 3.89 -3.37 5.43
CA ALA A 95 4.35 -3.54 4.06
C ALA A 95 3.55 -4.63 3.33
N GLU A 96 3.15 -5.70 4.03
CA GLU A 96 2.29 -6.76 3.49
C GLU A 96 0.88 -6.27 3.19
N ILE A 97 0.35 -5.32 3.97
CA ILE A 97 -0.94 -4.66 3.68
C ILE A 97 -0.87 -3.94 2.33
N VAL A 98 0.16 -3.11 2.13
CA VAL A 98 0.33 -2.35 0.88
C VAL A 98 0.48 -3.28 -0.32
N THR A 99 1.25 -4.37 -0.19
CA THR A 99 1.40 -5.36 -1.26
C THR A 99 0.12 -6.16 -1.51
N GLY A 100 -0.59 -6.53 -0.44
CA GLY A 100 -1.85 -7.28 -0.52
C GLY A 100 -2.90 -6.48 -1.27
N VAL A 101 -3.11 -5.22 -0.90
CA VAL A 101 -4.09 -4.34 -1.59
C VAL A 101 -3.78 -4.19 -3.07
N VAL A 102 -2.51 -3.99 -3.43
CA VAL A 102 -2.14 -3.84 -4.85
C VAL A 102 -2.29 -5.13 -5.63
N GLN A 103 -2.07 -6.28 -5.00
CA GLN A 103 -2.28 -7.59 -5.60
C GLN A 103 -3.77 -7.93 -5.73
N ASP A 104 -4.55 -7.73 -4.67
CA ASP A 104 -5.99 -8.09 -4.61
C ASP A 104 -6.85 -7.23 -5.54
N THR A 105 -6.36 -6.04 -5.91
CA THR A 105 -7.06 -5.09 -6.79
C THR A 105 -6.55 -5.10 -8.22
N ASP A 106 -5.62 -6.01 -8.55
CA ASP A 106 -4.91 -6.05 -9.83
C ASP A 106 -4.24 -4.71 -10.21
N ARG A 107 -3.95 -3.86 -9.22
CA ARG A 107 -3.40 -2.52 -9.44
C ARG A 107 -1.95 -2.54 -9.90
N GLY A 108 -1.23 -3.62 -9.62
CA GLY A 108 0.17 -3.79 -9.96
C GLY A 108 0.65 -5.23 -9.77
N VAL A 109 1.91 -5.48 -10.12
CA VAL A 109 2.51 -6.82 -10.05
C VAL A 109 3.47 -6.89 -8.86
N VAL A 110 3.32 -7.92 -8.03
CA VAL A 110 4.26 -8.23 -6.94
C VAL A 110 5.30 -9.23 -7.45
N VAL A 111 6.58 -8.90 -7.30
CA VAL A 111 7.71 -9.70 -7.77
C VAL A 111 8.67 -9.96 -6.61
N GLY A 112 9.10 -11.21 -6.44
CA GLY A 112 10.10 -11.56 -5.44
C GLY A 112 9.84 -12.90 -4.78
N LYS A 113 10.04 -12.97 -3.47
CA LYS A 113 9.80 -14.17 -2.65
C LYS A 113 8.58 -13.97 -1.75
N ARG A 114 8.02 -15.08 -1.24
CA ARG A 114 6.96 -15.05 -0.22
C ARG A 114 7.39 -14.13 0.94
N THR A 115 6.47 -13.26 1.36
CA THR A 115 6.61 -12.32 2.47
C THR A 115 6.61 -13.05 3.82
N PHE A 116 6.85 -12.32 4.91
CA PHE A 116 7.00 -12.90 6.24
C PHE A 116 5.72 -13.59 6.75
N GLY A 117 4.53 -13.06 6.45
CA GLY A 117 3.25 -13.58 6.89
C GLY A 117 2.76 -13.03 8.23
N LYS A 118 3.09 -11.77 8.58
CA LYS A 118 2.68 -11.16 9.85
C LYS A 118 1.30 -10.50 9.74
N GLY A 119 0.26 -11.25 10.10
CA GLY A 119 -1.13 -10.79 10.13
C GLY A 119 -1.62 -10.26 11.49
N LEU A 120 -0.72 -9.86 12.39
CA LEU A 120 -1.08 -9.42 13.74
C LEU A 120 -0.85 -7.91 13.88
N VAL A 121 -1.89 -7.20 14.34
CA VAL A 121 -1.82 -5.80 14.76
C VAL A 121 -1.81 -5.75 16.28
N GLN A 122 -0.82 -5.09 16.85
CA GLN A 122 -0.78 -4.77 18.28
C GLN A 122 -1.27 -3.34 18.45
N ILE A 123 -2.34 -3.19 19.22
CA ILE A 123 -3.01 -1.94 19.58
C ILE A 123 -2.78 -1.67 21.05
#